data_AF-A0AA87XZF6-F1
#
_entry.id   AF-A0AA87XZF6-F1
#
_cell.length_a   1.000
_cell.length_b   1.000
_cell.length_c   1.000
_cell.angle_alpha   90.00
_cell.angle_beta   90.00
_cell.angle_gamma   90.00
#
_symmetry.space_group_name_H-M   'P 1'
#
loop_
_entity.id
_entity.type
_entity.pdbx_description
1 polymer ?
#
loop_
_entity_poly.entity_id
_entity_poly.type
_entity_poly.pdbx_seq_one_letter_code
_entity_poly.pdbx_strand_id
1 'polypeptide(L)'
;MAGLALGIFFLGTTAHAEPIHIESEALTLTNAAAHADDRVTVLSSSGSVLQLSLTEMLARNNNAGAGWSVYDDQGIFRQVSAEYNTGYQLTLREGYRITSIEWSLTFAGQLQQATSPLDPPGQALNRTLEAMQVSSEGIAVGADTRFIDDLNGTQQLELSFATPAWFPTLDVELQSFVWMGAVGIAPSGIQPGVLSFASMNMTDAVLTIHTEMVPVPEPATYVMLLGGLGLVGAMARRQRS
;
A
#
# COMPACT_ATOMS: atom_id res chain seq x y z
N MET A 1 -10.34 -10.61 65.85
CA MET A 1 -11.10 -10.65 64.58
C MET A 1 -10.11 -10.34 63.47
N ALA A 2 -9.64 -11.36 62.75
CA ALA A 2 -8.68 -11.21 61.66
C ALA A 2 -9.41 -11.55 60.35
N GLY A 3 -9.53 -10.57 59.45
CA GLY A 3 -10.13 -10.72 58.14
C GLY A 3 -9.05 -10.96 57.09
N LEU A 4 -9.15 -12.10 56.38
CA LEU A 4 -8.26 -12.48 55.29
C LEU A 4 -8.81 -11.89 53.98
N ALA A 5 -8.07 -10.98 53.34
CA ALA A 5 -8.42 -10.43 52.03
C ALA A 5 -7.69 -11.24 50.94
N LEU A 6 -8.46 -11.91 50.08
CA LEU A 6 -7.97 -12.67 48.94
C LEU A 6 -7.95 -11.75 47.70
N GLY A 7 -6.76 -11.32 47.26
CA GLY A 7 -6.59 -10.55 46.04
C GLY A 7 -6.46 -11.45 44.82
N ILE A 8 -7.39 -11.36 43.88
CA ILE A 8 -7.31 -12.03 42.58
C ILE A 8 -6.48 -11.13 41.65
N PHE A 9 -5.28 -11.58 41.29
CA PHE A 9 -4.49 -10.98 40.22
C PHE A 9 -4.98 -11.51 38.87
N PHE A 10 -5.58 -10.63 38.06
CA PHE A 10 -5.78 -10.91 36.64
C PHE A 10 -4.47 -10.64 35.91
N LEU A 11 -3.79 -11.71 35.47
CA LEU A 11 -2.71 -11.62 34.50
C LEU A 11 -3.35 -11.35 33.13
N GLY A 12 -3.30 -10.10 32.67
CA GLY A 12 -3.70 -9.74 31.32
C GLY A 12 -2.67 -10.29 30.33
N THR A 13 -3.04 -11.31 29.57
CA THR A 13 -2.28 -11.71 28.39
C THR A 13 -2.52 -10.67 27.30
N THR A 14 -1.47 -10.02 26.81
CA THR A 14 -1.55 -9.21 25.59
C THR A 14 -1.83 -10.15 24.43
N ALA A 15 -3.06 -10.10 23.89
CA ALA A 15 -3.40 -10.81 22.67
C ALA A 15 -2.63 -10.15 21.52
N HIS A 16 -1.58 -10.80 21.03
CA HIS A 16 -0.92 -10.40 19.79
C HIS A 16 -1.83 -10.79 18.62
N ALA A 17 -2.02 -9.87 17.67
CA ALA A 17 -2.72 -10.19 16.43
C ALA A 17 -1.93 -11.27 15.69
N GLU A 18 -2.63 -12.29 15.19
CA GLU A 18 -2.02 -13.31 14.35
C GLU A 18 -1.56 -12.66 13.03
N PRO A 19 -0.36 -13.00 12.52
CA PRO A 19 0.12 -12.46 11.24
C PRO A 19 -0.90 -12.73 10.13
N ILE A 20 -1.07 -11.78 9.18
CA ILE A 20 -1.86 -12.06 7.98
C ILE A 20 -1.25 -13.24 7.25
N HIS A 21 -2.11 -14.21 6.91
CA HIS A 21 -1.80 -15.32 6.02
C HIS A 21 -3.00 -15.55 5.09
N ILE A 22 -2.85 -15.16 3.83
CA ILE A 22 -3.88 -15.28 2.80
C ILE A 22 -3.38 -16.25 1.75
N GLU A 23 -4.15 -17.29 1.48
CA GLU A 23 -3.86 -18.24 0.41
C GLU A 23 -4.81 -18.03 -0.77
N SER A 24 -4.23 -17.86 -1.95
CA SER A 24 -4.94 -17.91 -3.23
C SER A 24 -4.49 -19.14 -4.04
N GLU A 25 -5.11 -19.33 -5.20
CA GLU A 25 -4.72 -20.36 -6.16
C GLU A 25 -3.32 -20.13 -6.72
N ALA A 26 -2.89 -18.87 -6.89
CA ALA A 26 -1.62 -18.53 -7.53
C ALA A 26 -0.49 -18.24 -6.54
N LEU A 27 -0.80 -17.77 -5.33
CA LEU A 27 0.20 -17.33 -4.37
C LEU A 27 -0.28 -17.43 -2.91
N THR A 28 0.66 -17.25 -2.00
CA THR A 28 0.42 -16.96 -0.59
C THR A 28 0.88 -15.54 -0.29
N LEU A 29 0.12 -14.80 0.49
CA LEU A 29 0.46 -13.47 0.98
C LEU A 29 0.58 -13.51 2.50
N THR A 30 1.69 -12.98 3.01
CA THR A 30 1.90 -12.75 4.44
C THR A 30 2.30 -11.30 4.70
N ASN A 31 2.07 -10.80 5.92
CA ASN A 31 2.65 -9.52 6.30
C ASN A 31 4.17 -9.64 6.41
N ALA A 32 4.88 -8.62 5.94
CA ALA A 32 6.28 -8.45 6.29
C ALA A 32 6.39 -8.27 7.82
N ALA A 33 7.46 -8.79 8.42
CA ALA A 33 7.62 -8.83 9.88
C ALA A 33 7.52 -7.44 10.56
N ALA A 34 7.86 -6.37 9.85
CA ALA A 34 7.76 -4.99 10.33
C ALA A 34 6.32 -4.47 10.45
N HIS A 35 5.33 -5.17 9.88
CA HIS A 35 3.95 -4.69 9.71
C HIS A 35 2.90 -5.72 10.17
N ALA A 36 3.21 -6.50 11.20
CA ALA A 36 2.40 -7.64 11.65
C ALA A 36 0.95 -7.28 12.05
N ASP A 37 0.69 -6.02 12.43
CA ASP A 37 -0.63 -5.57 12.92
C ASP A 37 -1.59 -5.07 11.84
N ASP A 38 -1.18 -5.06 10.57
CA ASP A 38 -2.05 -4.67 9.48
C ASP A 38 -3.09 -5.76 9.22
N ARG A 39 -4.30 -5.36 8.81
CA ARG A 39 -5.32 -6.29 8.33
C ARG A 39 -5.76 -5.87 6.95
N VAL A 40 -6.00 -6.87 6.11
CA VAL A 40 -6.50 -6.68 4.75
C VAL A 40 -7.73 -7.57 4.58
N THR A 41 -8.67 -7.11 3.74
CA THR A 41 -9.86 -7.89 3.40
C THR A 41 -9.73 -8.36 1.96
N VAL A 42 -9.86 -9.66 1.71
CA VAL A 42 -9.90 -10.19 0.34
C VAL A 42 -11.21 -9.76 -0.31
N LEU A 43 -11.10 -8.95 -1.38
CA LEU A 43 -12.25 -8.51 -2.18
C LEU A 43 -12.58 -9.55 -3.26
N SER A 44 -11.55 -10.09 -3.91
CA SER A 44 -11.68 -11.16 -4.90
C SER A 44 -10.40 -11.99 -4.96
N SER A 45 -10.53 -13.27 -5.27
CA SER A 45 -9.40 -14.19 -5.44
C SER A 45 -9.72 -15.19 -6.54
N SER A 46 -8.94 -15.13 -7.62
CA SER A 46 -8.97 -16.04 -8.78
C SER A 46 -7.54 -16.40 -9.16
N GLY A 47 -7.33 -17.43 -9.98
CA GLY A 47 -6.00 -17.80 -10.48
C GLY A 47 -5.27 -16.69 -11.26
N SER A 48 -5.97 -15.67 -11.75
CA SER A 48 -5.36 -14.55 -12.49
C SER A 48 -5.36 -13.21 -11.77
N VAL A 49 -6.16 -13.03 -10.72
CA VAL A 49 -6.28 -11.76 -10.00
C VAL A 49 -6.58 -12.02 -8.52
N LEU A 50 -5.81 -11.37 -7.64
CA LEU A 50 -6.09 -11.22 -6.21
C LEU A 50 -6.30 -9.73 -5.90
N GLN A 51 -7.43 -9.38 -5.31
CA GLN A 51 -7.73 -8.01 -4.87
C GLN A 51 -7.91 -7.95 -3.36
N LEU A 52 -7.28 -6.96 -2.75
CA LEU A 52 -7.23 -6.77 -1.31
C LEU A 52 -7.63 -5.34 -0.98
N SER A 53 -8.60 -5.16 -0.09
CA SER A 53 -8.89 -3.87 0.50
C SER A 53 -7.94 -3.59 1.66
N LEU A 54 -7.33 -2.42 1.63
CA LEU A 54 -6.40 -1.91 2.64
C LEU A 54 -7.15 -1.04 3.66
N THR A 55 -8.29 -1.51 4.17
CA THR A 55 -9.16 -0.71 5.04
C THR A 55 -8.46 -0.29 6.34
N GLU A 56 -7.60 -1.14 6.92
CA GLU A 56 -6.86 -0.76 8.13
C GLU A 56 -5.80 0.30 7.85
N MET A 57 -5.16 0.28 6.67
CA MET A 57 -4.30 1.37 6.23
C MET A 57 -5.10 2.68 6.21
N LEU A 58 -6.29 2.67 5.60
CA LEU A 58 -7.16 3.84 5.60
C LEU A 58 -7.53 4.28 7.02
N ALA A 59 -7.87 3.35 7.91
CA ALA A 59 -8.29 3.67 9.28
C ALA A 59 -7.14 4.28 10.11
N ARG A 60 -5.93 3.73 9.98
CA ARG A 60 -4.73 4.22 10.68
C ARG A 60 -4.25 5.55 10.13
N ASN A 61 -4.27 5.71 8.81
CA ASN A 61 -3.87 6.97 8.18
C ASN A 61 -4.91 8.04 8.52
N ASN A 62 -6.21 7.85 8.21
CA ASN A 62 -7.24 8.88 8.36
C ASN A 62 -7.71 9.20 9.80
N ASN A 63 -6.89 8.97 10.83
CA ASN A 63 -7.27 9.20 12.23
C ASN A 63 -8.63 8.58 12.58
N ALA A 64 -8.77 7.28 12.33
CA ALA A 64 -10.03 6.51 12.43
C ALA A 64 -11.14 6.93 11.45
N GLY A 65 -10.77 7.39 10.24
CA GLY A 65 -11.70 7.70 9.15
C GLY A 65 -12.27 9.13 9.16
N ALA A 66 -11.81 9.99 10.06
CA ALA A 66 -12.19 11.41 10.08
C ALA A 66 -11.46 12.23 9.00
N GLY A 67 -10.42 11.65 8.39
CA GLY A 67 -9.47 12.39 7.55
C GLY A 67 -8.61 13.32 8.40
N TRP A 68 -7.83 14.15 7.73
CA TRP A 68 -7.05 15.19 8.39
C TRP A 68 -7.62 16.55 8.03
N SER A 69 -7.60 17.46 9.00
CA SER A 69 -7.80 18.88 8.72
C SER A 69 -6.86 19.73 9.55
N VAL A 70 -6.52 20.89 9.02
CA VAL A 70 -5.78 21.94 9.71
C VAL A 70 -6.43 23.27 9.38
N TYR A 71 -6.51 24.14 10.38
CA TYR A 71 -7.01 25.49 10.21
C TYR A 71 -6.21 26.47 11.04
N ASP A 72 -6.19 27.72 10.59
CA ASP A 72 -5.62 28.83 11.32
C ASP A 72 -6.39 30.12 11.00
N ASP A 73 -6.63 30.92 12.02
CA ASP A 73 -7.20 32.28 11.95
C ASP A 73 -6.33 33.29 12.71
N GLN A 74 -5.14 32.89 13.16
CA GLN A 74 -4.23 33.73 13.98
C GLN A 74 -3.03 34.25 13.18
N GLY A 75 -2.94 33.93 11.89
CA GLY A 75 -1.76 34.26 11.07
C GLY A 75 -0.54 33.43 11.42
N ILE A 76 -0.74 32.25 12.03
CA ILE A 76 0.31 31.33 12.45
C ILE A 76 0.27 30.12 11.54
N PHE A 77 1.42 29.70 11.01
CA PHE A 77 1.47 28.47 10.24
C PHE A 77 1.15 27.27 11.13
N ARG A 78 0.01 26.63 10.85
CA ARG A 78 -0.42 25.37 11.44
C ARG A 78 -0.23 24.27 10.41
N GLN A 79 0.25 23.12 10.85
CA GLN A 79 0.44 21.96 10.00
C GLN A 79 0.09 20.66 10.73
N VAL A 80 -0.23 19.65 9.94
CA VAL A 80 -0.36 18.27 10.40
C VAL A 80 0.17 17.35 9.31
N SER A 81 0.75 16.23 9.72
CA SER A 81 1.15 15.16 8.82
C SER A 81 0.84 13.80 9.40
N ALA A 82 0.63 12.85 8.51
CA ALA A 82 0.57 11.44 8.82
C ALA A 82 1.41 10.67 7.81
N GLU A 83 2.05 9.62 8.30
CA GLU A 83 2.79 8.67 7.48
C GLU A 83 2.32 7.28 7.86
N TYR A 84 2.15 6.44 6.86
CA TYR A 84 1.83 5.04 7.03
C TYR A 84 2.64 4.21 6.06
N ASN A 85 3.31 3.19 6.61
CA ASN A 85 4.09 2.22 5.86
C ASN A 85 3.54 0.82 6.16
N THR A 86 3.35 0.02 5.13
CA THR A 86 2.95 -1.39 5.21
C THR A 86 3.74 -2.23 4.22
N GLY A 87 3.85 -3.53 4.50
CA GLY A 87 4.64 -4.44 3.68
C GLY A 87 4.05 -5.84 3.63
N TYR A 88 4.06 -6.44 2.45
CA TYR A 88 3.55 -7.77 2.19
C TYR A 88 4.61 -8.62 1.51
N GLN A 89 4.74 -9.87 1.92
CA GLN A 89 5.51 -10.87 1.21
C GLN A 89 4.55 -11.74 0.39
N LEU A 90 4.82 -11.84 -0.90
CA LEU A 90 4.11 -12.66 -1.87
C LEU A 90 4.99 -13.87 -2.19
N THR A 91 4.49 -15.07 -1.99
CA THR A 91 5.15 -16.32 -2.40
C THR A 91 4.32 -17.00 -3.47
N LEU A 92 4.83 -17.11 -4.69
CA LEU A 92 4.14 -17.73 -5.80
C LEU A 92 4.13 -19.25 -5.66
N ARG A 93 3.02 -19.86 -6.06
CA ARG A 93 2.94 -21.32 -6.25
C ARG A 93 3.59 -21.70 -7.59
N GLU A 94 4.00 -22.96 -7.68
CA GLU A 94 4.64 -23.49 -8.89
C GLU A 94 3.73 -23.32 -10.12
N GLY A 95 4.33 -22.89 -11.23
CA GLY A 95 3.63 -22.66 -12.49
C GLY A 95 2.90 -21.32 -12.61
N TYR A 96 2.95 -20.46 -11.58
CA TYR A 96 2.42 -19.10 -11.65
C TYR A 96 3.53 -18.06 -11.75
N ARG A 97 3.21 -16.93 -12.38
CA ARG A 97 4.00 -15.68 -12.28
C ARG A 97 3.10 -14.49 -12.02
N ILE A 98 3.62 -13.47 -11.35
CA ILE A 98 3.00 -12.15 -11.27
C ILE A 98 3.25 -11.44 -12.62
N THR A 99 2.25 -10.74 -13.13
CA THR A 99 2.34 -9.94 -14.36
C THR A 99 2.29 -8.45 -14.06
N SER A 100 1.44 -8.03 -13.14
CA SER A 100 1.41 -6.68 -12.59
C SER A 100 1.00 -6.66 -11.12
N ILE A 101 1.43 -5.62 -10.43
CA ILE A 101 0.96 -5.22 -9.10
C ILE A 101 0.48 -3.78 -9.23
N GLU A 102 -0.75 -3.54 -8.79
CA GLU A 102 -1.43 -2.25 -8.90
C GLU A 102 -1.93 -1.84 -7.52
N TRP A 103 -1.64 -0.62 -7.13
CA TRP A 103 -2.16 -0.02 -5.91
C TRP A 103 -2.97 1.22 -6.28
N SER A 104 -4.26 1.18 -5.99
CA SER A 104 -5.19 2.26 -6.27
C SER A 104 -5.77 2.83 -4.99
N LEU A 105 -6.02 4.14 -4.98
CA LEU A 105 -6.63 4.86 -3.87
C LEU A 105 -7.26 6.17 -4.36
N THR A 106 -8.23 6.67 -3.61
CA THR A 106 -8.95 7.92 -3.92
C THR A 106 -8.71 8.95 -2.84
N PHE A 107 -8.21 10.13 -3.23
CA PHE A 107 -8.07 11.27 -2.33
C PHE A 107 -9.21 12.26 -2.52
N ALA A 108 -9.68 12.82 -1.41
CA ALA A 108 -10.55 13.97 -1.38
C ALA A 108 -9.89 15.08 -0.55
N GLY A 109 -9.67 16.24 -1.17
CA GLY A 109 -9.04 17.40 -0.54
C GLY A 109 -9.96 18.61 -0.58
N GLN A 110 -9.82 19.50 0.39
CA GLN A 110 -10.47 20.80 0.39
C GLN A 110 -9.45 21.86 0.80
N LEU A 111 -9.39 22.95 0.03
CA LEU A 111 -8.56 24.10 0.32
C LEU A 111 -9.42 25.36 0.35
N GLN A 112 -9.29 26.11 1.44
CA GLN A 112 -9.91 27.41 1.61
C GLN A 112 -8.87 28.38 2.15
N GLN A 113 -8.49 29.37 1.34
CA GLN A 113 -7.61 30.45 1.76
C GLN A 113 -8.44 31.58 2.38
N ALA A 114 -7.94 32.16 3.47
CA ALA A 114 -8.48 33.38 4.03
C ALA A 114 -8.39 34.54 3.02
N THR A 115 -9.48 35.28 2.82
CA THR A 115 -9.50 36.46 1.95
C THR A 115 -9.92 37.71 2.72
N SER A 116 -9.16 38.79 2.60
CA SER A 116 -9.45 40.12 3.16
C SER A 116 -9.26 41.18 2.08
N PRO A 117 -10.09 42.25 2.04
CA PRO A 117 -9.83 43.40 1.18
C PRO A 117 -8.67 44.27 1.69
N LEU A 118 -8.24 44.10 2.95
CA LEU A 118 -7.24 44.94 3.60
C LEU A 118 -5.89 44.24 3.81
N ASP A 119 -5.89 42.91 3.84
CA ASP A 119 -4.71 42.10 4.17
C ASP A 119 -4.37 41.15 3.02
N PRO A 120 -3.10 40.71 2.91
CA PRO A 120 -2.73 39.64 2.01
C PRO A 120 -3.57 38.38 2.28
N PRO A 121 -3.89 37.58 1.23
CA PRO A 121 -4.61 36.33 1.43
C PRO A 121 -3.81 35.39 2.33
N GLY A 122 -4.53 34.59 3.12
CA GLY A 122 -3.96 33.48 3.85
C GLY A 122 -3.47 32.38 2.91
N GLN A 123 -2.94 31.31 3.50
CA GLN A 123 -2.45 30.15 2.76
C GLN A 123 -3.17 28.89 3.23
N ALA A 124 -3.46 28.00 2.30
CA ALA A 124 -4.00 26.67 2.55
C ALA A 124 -3.39 25.76 1.49
N LEU A 125 -2.86 24.62 1.94
CA LEU A 125 -2.14 23.67 1.10
C LEU A 125 -2.33 22.25 1.64
N ASN A 126 -2.28 21.27 0.75
CA ASN A 126 -2.22 19.86 1.07
C ASN A 126 -1.32 19.14 0.07
N ARG A 127 -0.66 18.08 0.53
CA ARG A 127 0.27 17.27 -0.26
C ARG A 127 0.15 15.81 0.13
N THR A 128 0.14 14.94 -0.86
CA THR A 128 0.34 13.50 -0.68
C THR A 128 1.62 13.04 -1.34
N LEU A 129 2.23 12.01 -0.78
CA LEU A 129 3.25 11.19 -1.42
C LEU A 129 2.83 9.73 -1.23
N GLU A 130 2.64 9.03 -2.33
CA GLU A 130 2.34 7.61 -2.34
C GLU A 130 3.46 6.90 -3.07
N ALA A 131 4.03 5.87 -2.45
CA ALA A 131 5.10 5.09 -3.03
C ALA A 131 4.83 3.60 -2.89
N MET A 132 5.05 2.87 -3.97
CA MET A 132 5.07 1.41 -3.99
C MET A 132 6.48 0.97 -4.36
N GLN A 133 7.11 0.16 -3.52
CA GLN A 133 8.39 -0.48 -3.79
C GLN A 133 8.21 -1.99 -3.83
N VAL A 134 8.80 -2.63 -4.83
CA VAL A 134 8.79 -4.08 -5.00
C VAL A 134 10.23 -4.56 -4.98
N SER A 135 10.51 -5.57 -4.16
CA SER A 135 11.83 -6.19 -4.05
C SER A 135 11.76 -7.72 -4.08
N SER A 136 12.86 -8.36 -4.43
CA SER A 136 13.03 -9.81 -4.39
C SER A 136 14.36 -10.09 -3.69
N GLU A 137 14.35 -10.92 -2.65
CA GLU A 137 15.55 -11.26 -1.88
C GLU A 137 16.31 -10.00 -1.37
N GLY A 138 15.56 -8.96 -1.01
CA GLY A 138 16.10 -7.67 -0.55
C GLY A 138 16.65 -6.76 -1.66
N ILE A 139 16.56 -7.15 -2.93
CA ILE A 139 16.98 -6.33 -4.08
C ILE A 139 15.75 -5.66 -4.67
N ALA A 140 15.74 -4.33 -4.76
CA ALA A 140 14.66 -3.59 -5.42
C ALA A 140 14.56 -3.97 -6.90
N VAL A 141 13.37 -4.41 -7.32
CA VAL A 141 13.06 -4.78 -8.71
C VAL A 141 12.11 -3.80 -9.39
N GLY A 142 11.42 -2.96 -8.60
CA GLY A 142 10.52 -1.94 -9.10
C GLY A 142 10.16 -0.91 -8.05
N ALA A 143 9.81 0.28 -8.50
CA ALA A 143 9.18 1.30 -7.67
C ALA A 143 8.31 2.22 -8.53
N ASP A 144 7.22 2.72 -7.95
CA ASP A 144 6.44 3.84 -8.48
C ASP A 144 6.21 4.83 -7.32
N THR A 145 6.26 6.13 -7.61
CA THR A 145 6.02 7.18 -6.61
C THR A 145 5.24 8.30 -7.26
N ARG A 146 4.20 8.75 -6.56
CA ARG A 146 3.26 9.74 -7.04
C ARG A 146 3.00 10.78 -5.97
N PHE A 147 2.68 11.98 -6.44
CA PHE A 147 2.40 13.12 -5.60
C PHE A 147 1.08 13.76 -6.05
N ILE A 148 0.33 14.27 -5.08
CA ILE A 148 -0.76 15.20 -5.34
C ILE A 148 -0.46 16.44 -4.52
N ASP A 149 -0.48 17.60 -5.18
CA ASP A 149 -0.29 18.91 -4.57
C ASP A 149 -1.57 19.73 -4.74
N ASP A 150 -1.92 20.49 -3.70
CA ASP A 150 -3.00 21.47 -3.71
C ASP A 150 -4.37 20.93 -4.20
N LEU A 151 -4.71 19.72 -3.75
CA LEU A 151 -5.97 19.04 -4.06
C LEU A 151 -7.17 19.78 -3.47
N ASN A 152 -8.04 20.30 -4.34
CA ASN A 152 -9.35 20.86 -3.97
C ASN A 152 -10.45 20.17 -4.79
N GLY A 153 -10.91 19.02 -4.33
CA GLY A 153 -11.79 18.10 -5.04
C GLY A 153 -11.42 16.64 -4.77
N THR A 154 -11.73 15.76 -5.73
CA THR A 154 -11.43 14.33 -5.64
C THR A 154 -10.50 13.91 -6.76
N GLN A 155 -9.49 13.10 -6.45
CA GLN A 155 -8.57 12.54 -7.42
C GLN A 155 -8.27 11.08 -7.09
N GLN A 156 -8.44 10.20 -8.08
CA GLN A 156 -7.97 8.83 -8.00
C GLN A 156 -6.50 8.77 -8.37
N LEU A 157 -5.76 7.94 -7.65
CA LEU A 157 -4.36 7.65 -7.87
C LEU A 157 -4.18 6.15 -8.08
N GLU A 158 -3.34 5.80 -9.04
CA GLU A 158 -2.95 4.42 -9.34
C GLU A 158 -1.44 4.37 -9.51
N LEU A 159 -0.83 3.44 -8.78
CA LEU A 159 0.57 3.08 -8.88
C LEU A 159 0.63 1.68 -9.46
N SER A 160 1.51 1.46 -10.44
CA SER A 160 1.56 0.17 -11.13
C SER A 160 3.00 -0.28 -11.33
N PHE A 161 3.22 -1.57 -11.14
CA PHE A 161 4.48 -2.22 -11.46
C PHE A 161 4.19 -3.44 -12.32
N ALA A 162 4.67 -3.43 -13.57
CA ALA A 162 4.67 -4.60 -14.42
C ALA A 162 5.97 -5.38 -14.24
N THR A 163 5.89 -6.69 -13.99
CA THR A 163 7.08 -7.53 -13.83
C THR A 163 7.27 -8.44 -15.04
N PRO A 164 8.35 -8.27 -15.82
CA PRO A 164 8.69 -9.22 -16.88
C PRO A 164 9.39 -10.48 -16.35
N ALA A 165 9.73 -10.52 -15.05
CA ALA A 165 10.63 -11.51 -14.48
C ALA A 165 9.93 -12.46 -13.49
N TRP A 166 10.53 -13.64 -13.37
CA TRP A 166 10.07 -14.73 -12.51
C TRP A 166 10.74 -14.65 -11.16
N PHE A 167 10.05 -14.05 -10.19
CA PHE A 167 10.50 -13.98 -8.82
C PHE A 167 9.60 -14.89 -7.98
N PRO A 168 10.12 -15.98 -7.37
CA PRO A 168 9.30 -16.90 -6.57
C PRO A 168 8.73 -16.21 -5.32
N THR A 169 9.45 -15.21 -4.82
CA THR A 169 9.05 -14.39 -3.69
C THR A 169 9.25 -12.91 -4.03
N LEU A 170 8.26 -12.09 -3.72
CA LEU A 170 8.34 -10.63 -3.80
C LEU A 170 7.95 -10.01 -2.47
N ASP A 171 8.67 -8.98 -2.05
CA ASP A 171 8.25 -8.11 -0.96
C ASP A 171 7.72 -6.81 -1.58
N VAL A 172 6.50 -6.44 -1.23
CA VAL A 172 5.79 -5.23 -1.68
C VAL A 172 5.64 -4.30 -0.49
N GLU A 173 6.28 -3.15 -0.54
CA GLU A 173 6.19 -2.08 0.45
C GLU A 173 5.34 -0.94 -0.11
N LEU A 174 4.35 -0.50 0.68
CA LEU A 174 3.49 0.62 0.36
C LEU A 174 3.70 1.71 1.41
N GLN A 175 3.99 2.91 0.96
CA GLN A 175 4.16 4.10 1.79
C GLN A 175 3.15 5.16 1.36
N SER A 176 2.44 5.71 2.33
CA SER A 176 1.52 6.83 2.18
C SER A 176 1.91 7.93 3.14
N PHE A 177 2.09 9.13 2.63
CA PHE A 177 2.38 10.31 3.41
C PHE A 177 1.42 11.44 3.05
N VAL A 178 0.78 12.01 4.06
CA VAL A 178 -0.14 13.13 3.95
C VAL A 178 0.42 14.28 4.75
N TRP A 179 0.49 15.45 4.14
CA TRP A 179 0.86 16.70 4.81
C TRP A 179 -0.08 17.82 4.42
N MET A 180 -0.36 18.71 5.36
CA MET A 180 -1.20 19.88 5.13
C MET A 180 -0.76 21.05 5.98
N GLY A 181 -1.11 22.24 5.53
CA GLY A 181 -0.77 23.49 6.18
C GLY A 181 -1.81 24.57 5.94
N ALA A 182 -2.00 25.43 6.94
CA ALA A 182 -2.86 26.60 6.84
C ALA A 182 -2.23 27.79 7.58
N VAL A 183 -2.40 28.99 7.01
CA VAL A 183 -2.11 30.30 7.64
C VAL A 183 -3.32 31.19 7.41
N GLY A 184 -4.02 31.58 8.47
CA GLY A 184 -5.11 32.53 8.39
C GLY A 184 -4.63 33.97 8.25
N ILE A 185 -5.58 34.90 8.32
CA ILE A 185 -5.28 36.32 8.53
C ILE A 185 -5.50 36.60 10.01
N ALA A 186 -4.46 37.08 10.70
CA ALA A 186 -4.52 37.35 12.12
C ALA A 186 -5.60 38.40 12.46
N PRO A 187 -6.23 38.31 13.64
CA PRO A 187 -7.13 39.37 14.09
C PRO A 187 -6.35 40.69 14.20
N SER A 188 -6.90 41.76 13.62
CA SER A 188 -6.50 43.12 13.95
C SER A 188 -7.40 43.61 15.07
N GLY A 189 -6.99 44.58 15.88
CA GLY A 189 -7.81 45.07 17.02
C GLY A 189 -9.24 45.57 16.68
N ILE A 190 -9.61 45.56 15.40
CA ILE A 190 -10.92 45.94 14.85
C ILE A 190 -11.58 44.79 14.06
N GLN A 191 -10.83 43.81 13.53
CA GLN A 191 -11.36 42.72 12.70
C GLN A 191 -11.05 41.34 13.30
N PRO A 192 -12.01 40.39 13.31
CA PRO A 192 -11.72 39.02 13.69
C PRO A 192 -10.74 38.39 12.69
N GLY A 193 -10.04 37.34 13.14
CA GLY A 193 -9.20 36.55 12.26
C GLY A 193 -10.02 35.92 11.12
N VAL A 194 -9.42 35.81 9.94
CA VAL A 194 -10.04 35.14 8.80
C VAL A 194 -9.39 33.77 8.62
N LEU A 195 -10.22 32.74 8.61
CA LEU A 195 -9.79 31.35 8.60
C LEU A 195 -9.21 30.92 7.25
N SER A 196 -8.04 30.30 7.28
CA SER A 196 -7.60 29.37 6.23
C SER A 196 -7.78 27.93 6.71
N PHE A 197 -8.12 27.04 5.79
CA PHE A 197 -8.43 25.64 6.07
C PHE A 197 -7.87 24.74 4.96
N ALA A 198 -7.25 23.64 5.36
CA ALA A 198 -6.87 22.56 4.47
C ALA A 198 -7.31 21.22 5.06
N SER A 199 -7.88 20.36 4.23
CA SER A 199 -8.19 18.98 4.61
C SER A 199 -7.83 17.99 3.51
N MET A 200 -7.67 16.75 3.94
CA MET A 200 -7.44 15.61 3.07
C MET A 200 -8.07 14.37 3.67
N ASN A 201 -8.58 13.50 2.84
CA ASN A 201 -9.07 12.20 3.22
C ASN A 201 -8.68 11.18 2.14
N MET A 202 -8.35 9.97 2.55
CA MET A 202 -8.02 8.87 1.67
C MET A 202 -9.12 7.80 1.74
N THR A 203 -9.52 7.24 0.61
CA THR A 203 -10.59 6.25 0.52
C THR A 203 -10.26 5.20 -0.53
N ASP A 204 -10.99 4.09 -0.53
CA ASP A 204 -10.95 3.07 -1.59
C ASP A 204 -9.54 2.53 -1.92
N ALA A 205 -8.70 2.36 -0.90
CA ALA A 205 -7.38 1.76 -1.09
C ALA A 205 -7.48 0.26 -1.41
N VAL A 206 -7.07 -0.11 -2.62
CA VAL A 206 -7.10 -1.49 -3.13
C VAL A 206 -5.74 -1.86 -3.71
N LEU A 207 -5.20 -2.99 -3.25
CA LEU A 207 -4.04 -3.65 -3.85
C LEU A 207 -4.54 -4.79 -4.75
N THR A 208 -4.19 -4.72 -6.03
CA THR A 208 -4.52 -5.73 -7.04
C THR A 208 -3.24 -6.39 -7.52
N ILE A 209 -3.20 -7.72 -7.47
CA ILE A 209 -2.07 -8.53 -7.94
C ILE A 209 -2.58 -9.36 -9.11
N HIS A 210 -2.00 -9.15 -10.28
CA HIS A 210 -2.29 -9.93 -11.47
C HIS A 210 -1.29 -11.07 -11.59
N THR A 211 -1.82 -12.25 -11.84
CA THR A 211 -1.04 -13.46 -12.04
C THR A 211 -1.44 -14.13 -13.35
N GLU A 212 -0.54 -14.95 -13.87
CA GLU A 212 -0.90 -15.88 -14.93
C GLU A 212 -0.22 -17.22 -14.72
N MET A 213 -0.91 -18.28 -15.14
CA MET A 213 -0.34 -19.61 -15.19
C MET A 213 0.56 -19.68 -16.41
N VAL A 214 1.82 -20.03 -16.19
CA VAL A 214 2.78 -20.26 -17.25
C VAL A 214 2.94 -21.75 -17.44
N PRO A 215 2.83 -22.27 -18.68
CA PRO A 215 3.05 -23.67 -18.95
C PRO A 215 4.44 -24.09 -18.45
N VAL A 216 4.46 -24.87 -17.37
CA VAL A 216 5.67 -25.57 -16.95
C VAL A 216 5.84 -26.72 -17.95
N PRO A 217 6.93 -26.78 -18.73
CA PRO A 217 7.14 -27.90 -19.63
C PRO A 217 7.17 -29.18 -18.79
N GLU A 218 6.25 -30.10 -19.06
CA GLU A 218 6.20 -31.34 -18.30
C GLU A 218 7.55 -32.05 -18.39
N PRO A 219 8.01 -32.76 -17.33
CA PRO A 219 9.24 -33.54 -17.38
C PRO A 219 9.29 -34.48 -18.58
N ALA A 220 8.13 -35.00 -18.99
CA ALA A 220 7.97 -35.82 -20.18
C ALA A 220 8.36 -35.09 -21.48
N THR A 221 8.13 -33.78 -21.58
CA THR A 221 8.55 -32.96 -22.73
C THR A 221 10.07 -32.92 -22.84
N TYR A 222 10.78 -32.78 -21.72
CA TYR A 222 12.25 -32.85 -21.71
C TYR A 222 12.76 -34.24 -22.06
N VAL A 223 12.12 -35.29 -21.54
CA VAL A 223 12.47 -36.67 -21.90
C VAL A 223 12.24 -36.95 -23.37
N MET A 224 11.14 -36.46 -23.96
CA MET A 224 10.89 -36.60 -25.39
C MET A 224 11.85 -35.79 -26.25
N LEU A 225 12.22 -34.57 -25.81
CA LEU A 225 13.23 -33.77 -26.49
C LEU A 225 14.61 -34.45 -26.45
N LEU A 226 15.04 -34.90 -25.28
CA LEU A 226 16.31 -35.64 -25.11
C LEU A 226 16.28 -36.97 -25.86
N GLY A 227 15.16 -37.68 -25.83
CA GLY A 227 14.94 -38.89 -26.61
C GLY A 227 15.05 -38.65 -28.11
N GLY A 228 14.44 -37.56 -28.60
CA GLY A 228 14.53 -37.12 -29.99
C GLY A 228 15.96 -36.76 -30.41
N LEU A 229 16.67 -35.97 -29.59
CA LEU A 229 18.08 -35.61 -29.84
C LEU A 229 19.00 -36.84 -29.80
N GLY A 230 18.77 -37.76 -28.86
CA GLY A 230 19.50 -39.02 -28.78
C GLY A 230 19.32 -39.87 -30.04
N LEU A 231 18.10 -39.93 -30.58
CA LEU A 231 17.78 -40.68 -31.79
C LEU A 231 18.44 -40.06 -33.04
N VAL A 232 18.39 -38.72 -33.16
CA VAL A 232 19.09 -37.99 -34.24
C VAL A 232 20.61 -38.19 -34.16
N GLY A 233 21.18 -38.11 -32.96
CA GLY A 233 22.62 -38.37 -32.74
C GLY A 233 23.03 -39.80 -33.11
N ALA A 234 22.21 -40.80 -32.76
CA ALA A 234 22.46 -42.20 -33.12
C ALA A 234 22.41 -42.44 -34.64
N MET A 235 21.44 -41.81 -35.33
CA MET A 235 21.33 -41.88 -36.79
C MET A 235 22.53 -41.22 -37.49
N ALA A 236 22.97 -40.05 -37.02
CA ALA A 236 24.12 -39.35 -37.57
C ALA A 236 25.42 -40.16 -37.42
N ARG A 237 25.61 -40.88 -36.30
CA ARG A 237 26.76 -41.77 -36.08
C ARG A 237 26.77 -42.93 -37.08
N ARG A 238 25.61 -43.49 -37.39
CA ARG A 238 25.47 -44.62 -38.33
C ARG A 238 25.76 -44.23 -39.78
N GLN A 239 25.57 -42.96 -40.17
CA GLN A 239 25.88 -42.49 -41.52
C GLN A 239 27.37 -42.18 -41.75
N ARG A 240 28.16 -42.01 -40.67
CA ARG A 240 29.61 -41.74 -40.74
C ARG A 240 30.48 -42.98 -40.57
N SER A 241 29.88 -44.12 -40.20
CA SER A 241 30.55 -45.43 -40.06
C SER A 241 30.27 -46.26 -41.31
#